data_AF-A0A517ZEE3-F1
#
_entry.id   AF-A0A517ZEE3-F1
#
_cell.length_a   1.000
_cell.length_b   1.000
_cell.length_c   1.000
_cell.angle_alpha   90.00
_cell.angle_beta   90.00
_cell.angle_gamma   90.00
#
_symmetry.space_group_name_H-M   'P 1'
#
loop_
_entity.id
_entity.type
_entity.pdbx_description
1 polymer ?
#
loop_
_entity_poly.entity_id
_entity_poly.type
_entity_poly.pdbx_seq_one_letter_code
_entity_poly.pdbx_strand_id
1 'polypeptide(L)'
;MATDTHVYGEIDNKTNLREVTKEIRDDVRNAKDRSALTELYRRAGYLVTLSHANSWKEKFGDEIDEIRSVAEEEFATTARTINRQAEEIGTDANYDETWGEKK
;
A
#
# COMPACT_ATOMS: atom_id res chain seq x y z
N MET A 1 0.87 -9.35 -23.08
CA MET A 1 1.64 -10.10 -22.07
C MET A 1 1.74 -9.18 -20.87
N ALA A 2 1.07 -9.52 -19.77
CA ALA A 2 1.17 -8.76 -18.53
C ALA A 2 2.54 -9.06 -17.94
N THR A 3 3.49 -8.15 -18.11
CA THR A 3 4.77 -8.21 -17.42
C THR A 3 4.49 -8.16 -15.94
N ASP A 4 4.82 -9.26 -15.28
CA ASP A 4 4.84 -9.46 -13.84
C ASP A 4 5.37 -8.20 -13.17
N THR A 5 4.46 -7.43 -12.57
CA THR A 5 4.77 -6.14 -11.96
C THR A 5 5.25 -6.39 -10.53
N HIS A 6 6.35 -7.15 -10.38
CA HIS A 6 7.12 -7.19 -9.14
C HIS A 6 7.99 -5.93 -9.07
N VAL A 7 7.33 -4.76 -8.99
CA VAL A 7 8.03 -3.49 -8.75
C VAL A 7 8.55 -3.43 -7.31
N TYR A 8 7.96 -4.22 -6.42
CA TYR A 8 8.38 -4.36 -5.03
C TYR A 8 8.68 -5.82 -4.73
N GLY A 9 9.68 -6.08 -3.89
CA GLY A 9 10.24 -7.41 -3.63
C GLY A 9 9.24 -8.41 -3.04
N GLU A 10 9.69 -9.67 -2.91
CA GLU A 10 8.88 -10.72 -2.31
C GLU A 10 8.55 -10.40 -0.85
N ILE A 11 7.27 -10.58 -0.49
CA ILE A 11 6.80 -10.38 0.88
C ILE A 11 6.76 -11.74 1.57
N ASP A 12 7.78 -12.02 2.39
CA ASP A 12 7.91 -13.25 3.15
C ASP A 12 7.66 -13.09 4.65
N ASN A 13 7.59 -11.85 5.13
CA ASN A 13 7.29 -11.52 6.52
C ASN A 13 6.87 -10.05 6.64
N LYS A 14 6.49 -9.65 7.85
CA LYS A 14 6.08 -8.28 8.17
C LYS A 14 7.16 -7.22 7.93
N THR A 15 8.43 -7.58 8.08
CA THR A 15 9.55 -6.65 7.84
C THR A 15 9.61 -6.29 6.36
N ASN A 16 9.55 -7.29 5.47
CA ASN A 16 9.54 -7.03 4.03
C ASN A 16 8.30 -6.25 3.59
N LEU A 17 7.12 -6.53 4.18
CA LEU A 17 5.93 -5.72 3.95
C LEU A 17 6.16 -4.24 4.28
N ARG A 18 6.79 -3.93 5.43
CA ARG A 18 7.13 -2.56 5.83
C ARG A 18 8.19 -1.91 4.93
N GLU A 19 9.13 -2.69 4.42
CA GLU A 19 10.13 -2.20 3.46
C GLU A 19 9.47 -1.81 2.14
N VAL A 20 8.63 -2.68 1.60
CA VAL A 20 7.86 -2.41 0.37
C VAL A 20 6.96 -1.18 0.52
N THR A 21 6.22 -1.05 1.62
CA THR A 21 5.36 0.12 1.84
C THR A 21 6.17 1.40 2.07
N LYS A 22 7.38 1.30 2.61
CA LYS A 22 8.31 2.43 2.70
C LYS A 22 8.79 2.86 1.32
N GLU A 23 9.15 1.94 0.43
CA GLU A 23 9.53 2.24 -0.95
C GLU A 23 8.38 2.93 -1.70
N ILE A 24 7.14 2.44 -1.56
CA ILE A 24 5.96 3.12 -2.11
C ILE A 24 5.85 4.55 -1.57
N ARG A 25 6.06 4.78 -0.27
CA ARG A 25 6.01 6.13 0.32
C ARG A 25 7.13 7.04 -0.18
N ASP A 26 8.30 6.50 -0.48
CA ASP A 26 9.39 7.25 -1.09
C ASP A 26 9.05 7.64 -2.54
N ASP A 27 8.40 6.75 -3.30
CA ASP A 27 7.87 7.08 -4.63
C ASP A 27 6.78 8.17 -4.57
N VAL A 28 5.91 8.13 -3.55
CA VAL A 28 4.87 9.14 -3.33
C VAL A 28 5.49 10.53 -3.22
N ARG A 29 6.53 10.70 -2.40
CA ARG A 29 7.22 12.00 -2.22
C ARG A 29 7.83 12.53 -3.52
N ASN A 30 8.13 11.65 -4.46
CA ASN A 30 8.71 12.02 -5.75
C ASN A 30 7.67 12.23 -6.85
N ALA A 31 6.42 11.77 -6.66
CA ALA A 31 5.34 11.91 -7.63
C ALA A 31 5.02 13.38 -7.94
N LYS A 32 4.78 13.67 -9.22
CA LYS A 32 4.59 15.04 -9.75
C LYS A 32 3.19 15.30 -10.29
N ASP A 33 2.35 14.28 -10.33
CA ASP A 33 0.99 14.39 -10.83
C ASP A 33 0.06 13.42 -10.11
N ARG A 34 -1.25 13.69 -10.24
CA ARG A 34 -2.30 12.90 -9.60
C ARG A 34 -2.35 11.46 -10.09
N SER A 35 -2.04 11.20 -11.36
CA SER A 35 -2.12 9.86 -11.92
C SER A 35 -1.07 8.96 -11.27
N ALA A 36 0.15 9.46 -11.07
CA ALA A 36 1.20 8.78 -10.32
C ALA A 36 0.77 8.49 -8.87
N LEU A 37 0.19 9.48 -8.18
CA LEU A 37 -0.35 9.30 -6.83
C LEU A 37 -1.45 8.25 -6.75
N THR A 38 -2.38 8.25 -7.72
CA THR A 38 -3.47 7.27 -7.78
C THR A 38 -2.94 5.85 -8.01
N GLU A 39 -1.91 5.70 -8.83
CA GLU A 39 -1.28 4.40 -9.05
C GLU A 39 -0.60 3.88 -7.77
N LEU A 40 0.14 4.74 -7.06
CA LEU A 40 0.77 4.39 -5.79
C LEU A 40 -0.26 4.04 -4.71
N TYR A 41 -1.38 4.77 -4.66
CA TYR A 41 -2.51 4.45 -3.79
C TYR A 41 -3.07 3.05 -4.04
N ARG A 42 -3.30 2.70 -5.32
CA ARG A 42 -3.80 1.37 -5.71
C ARG A 42 -2.81 0.27 -5.36
N ARG A 43 -1.52 0.51 -5.52
CA ARG A 43 -0.48 -0.47 -5.15
C ARG A 43 -0.46 -0.72 -3.64
N ALA A 44 -0.53 0.33 -2.82
CA ALA A 44 -0.65 0.18 -1.38
C ALA A 44 -1.92 -0.59 -1.00
N GLY A 45 -3.07 -0.25 -1.60
CA GLY A 45 -4.34 -0.95 -1.33
C GLY A 45 -4.34 -2.42 -1.80
N TYR A 46 -3.59 -2.73 -2.86
CA TYR A 46 -3.41 -4.10 -3.32
C TYR A 46 -2.69 -4.98 -2.29
N LEU A 47 -1.70 -4.44 -1.57
CA LEU A 47 -1.03 -5.17 -0.48
C LEU A 47 -1.99 -5.54 0.65
N VAL A 48 -2.92 -4.63 0.98
CA VAL A 48 -3.97 -4.95 1.95
C VAL A 48 -4.92 -6.00 1.38
N THR A 49 -5.31 -5.90 0.11
CA THR A 49 -6.14 -6.93 -0.52
C THR A 49 -5.47 -8.31 -0.49
N LEU A 50 -4.17 -8.37 -0.74
CA LEU A 50 -3.38 -9.61 -0.68
C LEU A 50 -3.31 -10.17 0.74
N SER A 51 -3.18 -9.35 1.78
CA SER A 51 -3.17 -9.84 3.17
C SER A 51 -4.48 -10.51 3.60
N HIS A 52 -5.58 -10.23 2.89
CA HIS A 52 -6.87 -10.90 3.07
C HIS A 52 -7.07 -12.14 2.17
N ALA A 53 -6.17 -12.39 1.21
CA ALA A 53 -6.29 -13.51 0.27
C ALA A 53 -5.93 -14.87 0.90
N ASN A 54 -6.58 -15.94 0.41
CA ASN A 54 -6.30 -17.31 0.86
C ASN A 54 -4.84 -17.74 0.62
N SER A 55 -4.23 -17.30 -0.48
CA SER A 55 -2.82 -17.62 -0.79
C SER A 55 -1.86 -17.07 0.25
N TRP A 56 -2.11 -15.86 0.77
CA TRP A 56 -1.32 -15.31 1.87
C TRP A 56 -1.65 -15.99 3.19
N LYS A 57 -2.90 -16.37 3.42
CA LYS A 57 -3.26 -17.19 4.59
C LYS A 57 -2.51 -18.52 4.60
N GLU A 58 -2.38 -19.19 3.46
CA GLU A 58 -1.58 -20.42 3.30
C GLU A 58 -0.08 -20.15 3.48
N LYS A 59 0.42 -19.03 2.96
CA LYS A 59 1.84 -18.64 3.06
C LYS A 59 2.27 -18.29 4.49
N PHE A 60 1.49 -17.46 5.18
CA PHE A 60 1.85 -16.89 6.48
C PHE A 60 1.27 -17.66 7.68
N GLY A 61 0.29 -18.53 7.46
CA GLY A 61 -0.31 -19.34 8.53
C GLY A 61 -0.78 -18.49 9.71
N ASP A 62 -0.26 -18.77 10.89
CA ASP A 62 -0.62 -18.11 12.15
C ASP A 62 -0.20 -16.63 12.20
N GLU A 63 0.75 -16.19 11.36
CA GLU A 63 1.21 -14.79 11.31
C GLU A 63 0.29 -13.89 10.47
N ILE A 64 -0.70 -14.46 9.77
CA ILE A 64 -1.54 -13.71 8.81
C ILE A 64 -2.27 -12.51 9.44
N ASP A 65 -2.72 -12.63 10.68
CA ASP A 65 -3.44 -11.54 11.34
C ASP A 65 -2.51 -10.38 11.71
N GLU A 66 -1.23 -10.66 12.03
CA GLU A 66 -0.22 -9.62 12.19
C GLU A 66 0.11 -8.97 10.84
N ILE A 67 0.26 -9.77 9.78
CA ILE A 67 0.51 -9.27 8.42
C ILE A 67 -0.62 -8.34 7.95
N ARG A 68 -1.89 -8.69 8.21
CA ARG A 68 -3.05 -7.84 7.90
C ARG A 68 -3.00 -6.52 8.64
N SER A 69 -2.78 -6.57 9.95
CA SER A 69 -2.68 -5.39 10.80
C SER A 69 -1.59 -4.43 10.29
N VAL A 70 -0.41 -4.96 9.96
CA VAL A 70 0.69 -4.17 9.39
C VAL A 70 0.34 -3.61 8.01
N ALA A 71 -0.31 -4.39 7.15
CA ALA A 71 -0.72 -3.91 5.82
C ALA A 71 -1.70 -2.73 5.93
N GLU A 72 -2.70 -2.83 6.81
CA GLU A 72 -3.69 -1.78 7.04
C GLU A 72 -3.07 -0.51 7.67
N GLU A 73 -2.16 -0.67 8.64
CA GLU A 73 -1.41 0.45 9.26
C GLU A 73 -0.55 1.20 8.22
N GLU A 74 0.21 0.45 7.43
CA GLU A 74 1.09 1.00 6.40
C GLU A 74 0.30 1.63 5.25
N PHE A 75 -0.85 1.07 4.88
CA PHE A 75 -1.77 1.66 3.92
C PHE A 75 -2.29 3.02 4.39
N ALA A 76 -2.81 3.10 5.62
CA ALA A 76 -3.33 4.36 6.17
C ALA A 76 -2.24 5.45 6.20
N THR A 77 -1.03 5.07 6.59
CA THR A 77 0.14 5.97 6.60
C THR A 77 0.52 6.42 5.18
N THR A 78 0.44 5.53 4.21
CA THR A 78 0.73 5.83 2.81
C THR A 78 -0.32 6.74 2.20
N ALA A 79 -1.62 6.48 2.42
CA ALA A 79 -2.72 7.31 1.97
C ALA A 79 -2.64 8.75 2.52
N ARG A 80 -2.30 8.91 3.80
CA ARG A 80 -1.99 10.22 4.40
C ARG A 80 -0.84 10.94 3.68
N THR A 81 0.21 10.20 3.35
CA THR A 81 1.37 10.76 2.64
C THR A 81 0.98 11.17 1.21
N ILE A 82 0.12 10.40 0.56
CA ILE A 82 -0.44 10.71 -0.76
C ILE A 82 -1.28 11.98 -0.73
N ASN A 83 -2.17 12.13 0.25
CA ASN A 83 -2.98 13.35 0.40
C ASN A 83 -2.07 14.58 0.59
N ARG A 84 -1.06 14.48 1.47
CA ARG A 84 -0.09 15.58 1.65
C ARG A 84 0.65 15.92 0.36
N GLN A 85 1.15 14.92 -0.36
CA GLN A 85 1.82 15.18 -1.64
C GLN A 85 0.87 15.80 -2.67
N ALA A 86 -0.40 15.36 -2.70
CA ALA A 86 -1.41 15.92 -3.60
C ALA A 86 -1.62 17.41 -3.34
N GLU A 87 -1.70 17.82 -2.06
CA GLU A 87 -1.74 19.23 -1.67
C GLU A 87 -0.49 19.99 -2.12
N GLU A 88 0.70 19.43 -1.91
CA GLU A 88 1.98 20.05 -2.30
C GLU A 88 2.09 20.30 -3.82
N ILE A 89 1.57 19.39 -4.64
CA ILE A 89 1.60 19.51 -6.10
C ILE A 89 0.34 20.19 -6.67
N GLY A 90 -0.58 20.65 -5.81
CA GLY A 90 -1.77 21.40 -6.21
C GLY A 90 -2.84 20.57 -6.93
N THR A 91 -3.02 19.30 -6.55
CA THR A 91 -4.09 18.42 -7.05
C THR A 91 -5.03 17.97 -5.92
N ASP A 92 -6.14 17.31 -6.26
CA ASP A 92 -7.13 16.92 -5.25
C ASP A 92 -6.57 15.86 -4.29
N ALA A 93 -6.64 16.16 -2.99
CA ALA A 93 -6.18 15.34 -1.87
C ALA A 93 -7.37 14.66 -1.16
N ASN A 94 -8.09 13.81 -1.89
CA ASN A 94 -9.32 13.17 -1.41
C ASN A 94 -9.23 11.63 -1.39
N TYR A 95 -8.04 11.08 -1.21
CA TYR A 95 -7.83 9.65 -1.08
C TYR A 95 -8.30 9.18 0.31
N ASP A 96 -9.01 8.05 0.35
CA ASP A 96 -9.47 7.45 1.61
C ASP A 96 -8.25 6.90 2.38
N GLU A 97 -8.11 7.35 3.62
CA GLU A 97 -7.02 6.96 4.53
C GLU A 97 -7.34 5.73 5.35
N THR A 98 -8.56 5.22 5.24
CA THR A 98 -9.03 4.04 5.93
C THR A 98 -9.16 2.89 4.95
N TRP A 99 -8.84 1.68 5.40
CA TRP A 99 -9.12 0.49 4.64
C TRP A 99 -10.40 -0.16 5.16
N GLY A 100 -11.40 -0.29 4.29
CA GLY A 100 -12.61 -1.05 4.55
C GLY A 100 -13.37 -0.58 5.78
N GLU A 101 -13.72 0.70 5.86
CA GLU A 101 -14.57 1.28 6.92
C GLU A 101 -15.48 0.22 7.54
N LYS A 102 -15.22 -0.11 8.81
CA LYS A 102 -16.04 -1.02 9.61
C LYS A 102 -17.45 -0.43 9.69
N LYS A 103 -18.33 -0.85 8.78
CA LYS A 103 -19.78 -0.82 9.00
C LYS A 103 -20.20 -2.03 9.82
#